data_AF-A0A8X6VIM3-F1
#
_entry.id   AF-A0A8X6VIM3-F1
#
_cell.length_a   1.000
_cell.length_b   1.000
_cell.length_c   1.000
_cell.angle_alpha   90.00
_cell.angle_beta   90.00
_cell.angle_gamma   90.00
#
_symmetry.space_group_name_H-M   'P 1'
#
loop_
_entity.id
_entity.type
_entity.pdbx_description
1 polymer ?
#
loop_
_entity_poly.entity_id
_entity_poly.type
_entity_poly.pdbx_seq_one_letter_code
_entity_poly.pdbx_strand_id
1 'polypeptide(L)'
;MLWTDSNIVLAWIQRSPEQLKTFVSNRIKIIQRLTQNCQWNHVSSNENPTDLITRGLNASDISSKQLWWHGPDFLREELEANPIDFERITSDSDYLKELKPTNVLLTSCKFSLMDDLSKRSNNYTKLLHILSYIFRFLHNSRNPSVKRSGQLDYGEVNEAELCLIKILQASAFQEEIEFLAKSSCSSKKGKLFSLHPFLDGNQILRVGGRLQNSDLTYSQKHPAILPADHLLTKLIMINIHNRNFHSDPQALLYCTRQRFWPLRGRSIARKIVHECVVCFKK
;
A
#
# COMPACT_ATOMS: atom_id res chain seq x y z
N MET A 1 -28.94 3.42 38.38
CA MET A 1 -28.21 2.21 37.92
C MET A 1 -29.20 1.21 37.37
N LEU A 2 -28.81 0.46 36.34
CA LEU A 2 -29.62 -0.54 35.66
C LEU A 2 -28.83 -1.84 35.55
N TRP A 3 -29.53 -2.98 35.46
CA TRP A 3 -28.91 -4.30 35.49
C TRP A 3 -29.42 -5.16 34.34
N THR A 4 -28.54 -5.97 33.75
CA THR A 4 -28.88 -7.00 32.77
C THR A 4 -28.14 -8.29 33.10
N ASP A 5 -28.80 -9.43 32.88
CA ASP A 5 -28.21 -10.75 33.01
C ASP A 5 -27.40 -11.18 31.79
N SER A 6 -27.45 -10.40 30.70
CA SER A 6 -26.77 -10.70 29.44
C SER A 6 -25.50 -9.88 29.24
N ASN A 7 -24.36 -10.54 29.34
CA ASN A 7 -23.05 -9.97 29.02
C ASN A 7 -22.94 -9.51 27.55
N ILE A 8 -23.58 -10.22 26.62
CA ILE A 8 -23.59 -9.85 25.19
C ILE A 8 -24.35 -8.53 24.99
N VAL A 9 -25.53 -8.39 25.60
CA VAL A 9 -26.31 -7.15 25.53
C VAL A 9 -25.55 -5.99 26.19
N LEU A 10 -24.93 -6.23 27.34
CA LEU A 10 -24.11 -5.24 28.02
C LEU A 10 -22.97 -4.74 27.12
N ALA A 11 -22.30 -5.65 26.39
CA ALA A 11 -21.28 -5.28 25.42
C ALA A 11 -21.84 -4.53 24.19
N TRP A 12 -23.04 -4.86 23.73
CA TRP A 12 -23.70 -4.10 22.65
C TRP A 12 -24.11 -2.69 23.09
N ILE A 13 -24.58 -2.50 24.33
CA ILE A 13 -24.95 -1.18 24.89
C ILE A 13 -23.76 -0.21 24.89
N GLN A 14 -22.53 -0.72 25.03
CA GLN A 14 -21.32 0.10 25.02
C GLN A 14 -20.77 0.40 23.61
N ARG A 15 -21.40 -0.14 22.55
CA ARG A 15 -20.95 0.03 21.17
C ARG A 15 -21.73 1.08 20.40
N SER A 16 -21.18 1.52 19.27
CA SER A 16 -21.94 2.29 18.28
C SER A 16 -23.00 1.40 17.63
N PRO A 17 -24.29 1.76 17.67
CA PRO A 17 -25.36 0.96 17.06
C PRO A 17 -25.18 0.75 15.55
N GLU A 18 -24.48 1.65 14.86
CA GLU A 18 -24.25 1.59 13.42
C GLU A 18 -23.47 0.34 13.01
N GLN A 19 -22.67 -0.22 13.92
CA GLN A 19 -21.87 -1.42 13.70
C GLN A 19 -22.65 -2.74 13.86
N LEU A 20 -23.87 -2.67 14.41
CA LEU A 20 -24.74 -3.83 14.67
C LEU A 20 -25.76 -4.00 13.53
N LYS A 21 -26.20 -5.23 13.30
CA LYS A 21 -27.32 -5.53 12.39
C LYS A 21 -28.59 -4.81 12.82
N THR A 22 -29.48 -4.54 11.86
CA THR A 22 -30.62 -3.64 12.01
C THR A 22 -31.48 -3.90 13.25
N PHE A 23 -31.78 -5.17 13.55
CA PHE A 23 -32.63 -5.55 14.67
C PHE A 23 -32.04 -5.18 16.03
N VAL A 24 -30.76 -5.50 16.24
CA VAL A 24 -30.04 -5.18 17.48
C VAL A 24 -29.75 -3.68 17.55
N SER A 25 -29.29 -3.09 16.44
CA SER A 25 -29.01 -1.66 16.31
C SER A 25 -30.18 -0.79 16.77
N ASN A 26 -31.40 -1.08 16.29
CA ASN A 26 -32.59 -0.31 16.65
C ASN A 26 -32.91 -0.38 18.15
N ARG A 27 -32.71 -1.53 18.79
CA ARG A 27 -32.94 -1.69 20.23
C ARG A 27 -31.88 -0.98 21.05
N ILE A 28 -30.61 -1.13 20.69
CA ILE A 28 -29.51 -0.45 21.38
C ILE A 28 -29.68 1.07 21.27
N LYS A 29 -30.12 1.60 20.12
CA LYS A 29 -30.46 3.03 19.99
C LYS A 29 -31.51 3.48 20.99
N ILE A 30 -32.58 2.70 21.16
CA ILE A 30 -33.65 3.01 22.11
C ILE A 30 -33.11 2.96 23.55
N ILE A 31 -32.36 1.91 23.90
CA ILE A 31 -31.77 1.75 25.24
C ILE A 31 -30.85 2.92 25.54
N GLN A 32 -29.84 3.18 24.70
CA GLN A 32 -28.89 4.28 24.88
C GLN A 32 -29.59 5.64 25.02
N ARG A 33 -30.63 5.90 24.21
CA ARG A 33 -31.43 7.13 24.29
C ARG A 33 -32.17 7.27 25.62
N LEU A 34 -32.76 6.18 26.12
CA LEU A 34 -33.54 6.20 27.37
C LEU A 34 -32.66 6.16 28.61
N THR A 35 -31.41 5.69 28.50
CA THR A 35 -30.53 5.42 29.64
C THR A 35 -29.23 6.23 29.62
N GLN A 36 -29.22 7.40 28.96
CA GLN A 36 -28.01 8.19 28.70
C GLN A 36 -27.25 8.58 29.99
N ASN A 37 -27.96 8.74 31.11
CA ASN A 37 -27.38 9.09 32.42
C ASN A 37 -27.41 7.92 33.41
N CYS A 38 -27.57 6.69 32.92
CA CYS A 38 -27.62 5.49 33.75
C CYS A 38 -26.40 4.61 33.48
N GLN A 39 -25.80 4.10 34.54
CA GLN A 39 -24.80 3.04 34.45
C GLN A 39 -25.51 1.68 34.38
N TRP A 40 -25.08 0.85 33.42
CA TRP A 40 -25.51 -0.53 33.24
C TRP A 40 -24.48 -1.49 33.84
N ASN A 41 -24.94 -2.45 34.64
CA ASN A 41 -24.12 -3.49 35.26
C ASN A 41 -24.65 -4.89 34.90
N HIS A 42 -23.81 -5.91 35.11
CA HIS A 42 -24.18 -7.32 34.93
C HIS A 42 -24.70 -7.93 36.23
N VAL A 43 -25.78 -8.71 36.16
CA VAL A 43 -26.21 -9.61 37.25
C VAL A 43 -25.98 -11.06 36.83
N SER A 44 -25.31 -11.84 37.68
CA SER A 44 -25.06 -13.25 37.36
C SER A 44 -26.36 -14.05 37.34
N SER A 45 -26.43 -15.14 36.55
CA SER A 45 -27.64 -15.96 36.48
C SER A 45 -28.07 -16.54 37.84
N ASN A 46 -27.13 -16.77 38.75
CA ASN A 46 -27.42 -17.30 40.08
C ASN A 46 -28.03 -16.25 41.01
N GLU A 47 -27.86 -14.97 40.68
CA GLU A 47 -28.34 -13.83 41.46
C GLU A 47 -29.49 -13.09 40.77
N ASN A 48 -29.91 -13.55 39.58
CA ASN A 48 -31.06 -13.01 38.88
C ASN A 48 -32.35 -13.67 39.41
N PRO A 49 -33.20 -12.97 40.19
CA PRO A 49 -34.41 -13.56 40.74
C PRO A 49 -35.40 -14.02 39.65
N THR A 50 -35.38 -13.41 38.45
CA THR A 50 -36.27 -13.81 37.37
C THR A 50 -35.96 -15.19 36.82
N ASP A 51 -34.71 -15.66 36.96
CA ASP A 51 -34.31 -16.99 36.48
C ASP A 51 -35.01 -18.12 37.25
N LEU A 52 -35.39 -17.89 38.51
CA LEU A 52 -36.15 -18.86 39.31
C LEU A 52 -37.49 -19.21 38.67
N ILE A 53 -38.16 -18.24 38.05
CA ILE A 53 -39.47 -18.45 37.44
C ILE A 53 -39.37 -18.83 35.95
N THR A 54 -38.34 -18.37 35.23
CA THR A 54 -38.18 -18.66 33.80
C THR A 54 -37.54 -20.01 33.52
N ARG A 55 -36.63 -20.49 34.40
CA ARG A 55 -35.98 -21.81 34.26
C ARG A 55 -36.71 -22.94 34.95
N GLY A 56 -37.73 -22.62 35.75
CA GLY A 56 -38.60 -23.57 36.43
C GLY A 56 -38.23 -23.76 37.91
N LEU A 57 -39.23 -23.56 38.76
CA LEU A 57 -39.19 -23.83 40.20
C LEU A 57 -40.58 -24.36 40.61
N ASN A 58 -40.64 -25.34 41.50
CA ASN A 58 -41.93 -25.78 42.04
C ASN A 58 -42.56 -24.66 42.87
N ALA A 59 -43.89 -24.53 42.78
CA ALA A 59 -44.63 -23.51 43.53
C ALA A 59 -44.45 -23.64 45.04
N SER A 60 -44.23 -24.84 45.57
CA SER A 60 -43.91 -25.06 46.99
C SER A 60 -42.61 -24.38 47.40
N ASP A 61 -41.61 -24.43 46.52
CA ASP A 61 -40.23 -24.08 46.85
C ASP A 61 -40.03 -22.56 46.82
N ILE A 62 -40.89 -21.82 46.11
CA ILE A 62 -40.81 -20.35 46.02
C ILE A 62 -40.91 -19.68 47.39
N SER A 63 -41.72 -20.25 48.29
CA SER A 63 -41.89 -19.73 49.66
C SER A 63 -40.58 -19.69 50.44
N SER A 64 -39.65 -20.60 50.12
CA SER A 64 -38.34 -20.71 50.76
C SER A 64 -37.23 -19.92 50.06
N LYS A 65 -37.44 -19.43 48.83
CA LYS A 65 -36.40 -18.75 48.04
C LYS A 65 -36.24 -17.29 48.45
N GLN A 66 -35.23 -17.05 49.29
CA GLN A 66 -34.87 -15.69 49.72
C GLN A 66 -34.60 -14.76 48.53
N LEU A 67 -33.83 -15.22 47.53
CA LEU A 67 -33.50 -14.41 46.35
C LEU A 67 -34.72 -13.81 45.65
N TRP A 68 -35.85 -14.54 45.58
CA TRP A 68 -37.09 -14.05 44.94
C TRP A 68 -37.76 -12.94 45.76
N TRP A 69 -37.90 -13.16 47.06
CA TRP A 69 -38.63 -12.24 47.95
C TRP A 69 -37.81 -11.04 48.39
N HIS A 70 -36.50 -11.21 48.48
CA HIS A 70 -35.58 -10.25 49.09
C HIS A 70 -34.61 -9.62 48.07
N GLY A 71 -34.47 -10.21 46.88
CA GLY A 71 -33.47 -9.82 45.90
C GLY A 71 -32.05 -10.29 46.28
N PRO A 72 -31.07 -10.07 45.40
CA PRO A 72 -29.67 -10.42 45.67
C PRO A 72 -29.03 -9.48 46.68
N ASP A 73 -28.12 -10.02 47.48
CA ASP A 73 -27.50 -9.31 48.60
C ASP A 73 -26.64 -8.12 48.13
N PHE A 74 -25.97 -8.22 46.98
CA PHE A 74 -25.12 -7.16 46.43
C PHE A 74 -25.88 -5.85 46.14
N LEU A 75 -27.21 -5.86 46.01
CA LEU A 75 -28.00 -4.63 45.84
C LEU A 75 -28.13 -3.82 47.15
N ARG A 76 -27.82 -4.43 48.29
CA ARG A 76 -27.88 -3.82 49.63
C ARG A 76 -26.50 -3.40 50.15
N GLU A 77 -25.46 -3.89 49.51
CA GLU A 77 -24.06 -3.60 49.83
C GLU A 77 -23.55 -2.40 49.01
N GLU A 78 -22.40 -1.85 49.41
CA GLU A 78 -21.75 -0.82 48.62
C GLU A 78 -21.16 -1.45 47.35
N LEU A 79 -21.57 -0.94 46.19
CA LEU A 79 -21.26 -1.57 44.90
C LEU A 79 -19.78 -1.41 44.55
N GLU A 80 -19.05 -2.52 44.54
CA GLU A 80 -17.74 -2.58 43.92
C GLU A 80 -17.86 -2.63 42.39
N ALA A 81 -16.97 -1.90 41.71
CA ALA A 81 -16.92 -1.91 40.25
C ALA A 81 -16.42 -3.28 39.77
N ASN A 82 -17.31 -4.11 39.25
CA ASN A 82 -16.94 -5.35 38.58
C ASN A 82 -16.51 -5.06 37.14
N PRO A 83 -15.20 -5.19 36.80
CA PRO A 83 -14.75 -4.98 35.43
C PRO A 83 -15.33 -6.06 34.52
N ILE A 84 -16.02 -5.63 33.46
CA ILE A 84 -16.52 -6.52 32.42
C ILE A 84 -15.31 -7.06 31.63
N ASP A 85 -15.22 -8.39 31.51
CA ASP A 85 -14.22 -9.03 30.65
C ASP A 85 -14.61 -8.89 29.16
N PHE A 86 -14.28 -7.72 28.60
CA PHE A 86 -14.59 -7.39 27.21
C PHE A 86 -13.88 -8.29 26.20
N GLU A 87 -12.69 -8.78 26.50
CA GLU A 87 -11.94 -9.64 25.59
C GLU A 87 -12.67 -10.96 25.39
N ARG A 88 -13.14 -11.57 26.48
CA ARG A 88 -13.94 -12.79 26.39
C ARG A 88 -15.24 -12.56 25.63
N ILE A 89 -15.98 -11.48 25.88
CA ILE A 89 -17.28 -11.24 25.24
C ILE A 89 -17.14 -10.92 23.75
N THR A 90 -16.14 -10.13 23.36
CA THR A 90 -15.94 -9.77 21.94
C THR A 90 -15.46 -10.93 21.08
N SER A 91 -14.93 -11.99 21.70
CA SER A 91 -14.61 -13.26 21.04
C SER A 91 -15.81 -14.21 20.89
N ASP A 92 -16.95 -13.92 21.53
CA ASP A 92 -18.14 -14.77 21.52
C ASP A 92 -18.81 -14.84 20.14
N SER A 93 -19.20 -16.04 19.72
CA SER A 93 -19.78 -16.25 18.39
C SER A 93 -21.11 -15.53 18.19
N ASP A 94 -21.95 -15.43 19.21
CA ASP A 94 -23.26 -14.78 19.15
C ASP A 94 -23.12 -13.26 19.16
N TYR A 95 -22.09 -12.74 19.84
CA TYR A 95 -21.71 -11.34 19.71
C TYR A 95 -21.28 -11.00 18.28
N LEU A 96 -20.38 -11.81 17.69
CA LEU A 96 -19.81 -11.57 16.36
C LEU A 96 -20.85 -11.70 15.23
N LYS A 97 -21.81 -12.63 15.36
CA LYS A 97 -22.90 -12.83 14.38
C LYS A 97 -23.73 -11.57 14.17
N GLU A 98 -23.89 -10.73 15.18
CA GLU A 98 -24.72 -9.52 15.10
C GLU A 98 -23.98 -8.28 14.60
N LEU A 99 -22.68 -8.41 14.29
CA LEU A 99 -21.92 -7.34 13.66
C LEU A 99 -22.22 -7.26 12.16
N LYS A 100 -22.29 -6.04 11.63
CA LYS A 100 -22.33 -5.85 10.18
C LYS A 100 -21.01 -6.33 9.56
N PRO A 101 -21.04 -7.08 8.44
CA PRO A 101 -19.83 -7.42 7.72
C PRO A 101 -19.16 -6.14 7.22
N THR A 102 -17.87 -6.00 7.49
CA THR A 102 -17.06 -4.92 6.91
C THR A 102 -16.69 -5.33 5.49
N ASN A 103 -17.49 -4.91 4.52
CA ASN A 103 -17.19 -5.14 3.11
C ASN A 103 -16.09 -4.17 2.67
N VAL A 104 -14.85 -4.67 2.56
CA VAL A 104 -13.76 -3.92 1.94
C VAL A 104 -13.84 -4.15 0.43
N LEU A 105 -14.30 -3.16 -0.33
CA LEU A 105 -14.27 -3.21 -1.79
C LEU A 105 -12.82 -2.97 -2.26
N LEU A 106 -12.14 -4.05 -2.66
CA LEU A 106 -10.84 -3.96 -3.32
C LEU A 106 -11.06 -3.75 -4.82
N THR A 107 -10.93 -2.51 -5.29
CA THR A 107 -10.97 -2.21 -6.72
C THR A 107 -9.60 -2.48 -7.34
N SER A 108 -9.50 -3.52 -8.16
CA SER A 108 -8.31 -3.79 -8.98
C SER A 108 -8.31 -2.90 -10.23
N CYS A 109 -7.77 -1.70 -10.14
CA CYS A 109 -7.50 -0.86 -11.30
C CYS A 109 -6.19 -1.31 -11.97
N LYS A 110 -6.22 -1.57 -13.29
CA LYS A 110 -4.99 -1.70 -14.10
C LYS A 110 -4.34 -0.31 -14.18
N PHE A 111 -3.53 0.03 -13.17
CA PHE A 111 -2.82 1.30 -13.10
C PHE A 111 -1.57 1.22 -13.98
N SER A 112 -1.54 1.95 -15.09
CA SER A 112 -0.32 2.15 -15.85
C SER A 112 0.42 3.34 -15.25
N LEU A 113 1.29 3.06 -14.28
CA LEU A 113 2.11 4.08 -13.60
C LEU A 113 2.81 5.00 -14.60
N MET A 114 3.27 4.44 -15.72
CA MET A 114 3.96 5.20 -16.77
C MET A 114 3.02 6.15 -17.51
N ASP A 115 1.78 5.74 -17.81
CA ASP A 115 0.82 6.61 -18.50
C ASP A 115 0.42 7.79 -17.61
N ASP A 116 0.22 7.55 -16.32
CA ASP A 116 -0.15 8.60 -15.39
C ASP A 116 1.02 9.54 -15.09
N LEU A 117 2.24 9.01 -14.93
CA LEU A 117 3.44 9.83 -14.79
C LEU A 117 3.68 10.69 -16.05
N SER A 118 3.53 10.11 -17.24
CA SER A 118 3.67 10.82 -18.52
C SER A 118 2.67 11.96 -18.67
N LYS A 119 1.43 11.80 -18.19
CA LYS A 119 0.42 12.87 -18.17
C LYS A 119 0.72 13.98 -17.17
N ARG A 120 1.49 13.69 -16.11
CA ARG A 120 1.75 14.63 -15.00
C ARG A 120 2.95 15.53 -15.26
N SER A 121 3.98 15.06 -15.96
CA SER A 121 5.16 15.89 -16.23
C SER A 121 5.99 15.46 -17.43
N ASN A 122 6.42 16.45 -18.21
CA ASN A 122 7.44 16.31 -19.26
C ASN A 122 8.85 16.67 -18.75
N ASN A 123 9.11 16.57 -17.44
CA ASN A 123 10.40 16.86 -16.85
C ASN A 123 10.93 15.63 -16.12
N TYR A 124 12.05 15.08 -16.62
CA TYR A 124 12.63 13.85 -16.08
C TYR A 124 12.99 13.92 -14.59
N THR A 125 13.61 15.02 -14.14
CA THR A 125 13.95 15.21 -12.72
C THR A 125 12.71 15.30 -11.85
N LYS A 126 11.64 15.97 -12.34
CA LYS A 126 10.36 16.03 -11.62
C LYS A 126 9.71 14.66 -11.51
N LEU A 127 9.77 13.83 -12.56
CA LEU A 127 9.27 12.45 -12.52
C LEU A 127 10.02 11.60 -11.48
N LEU A 128 11.35 11.71 -11.44
CA LEU A 128 12.16 11.04 -10.43
C LEU A 128 11.76 11.46 -9.01
N HIS A 129 11.60 12.77 -8.76
CA HIS A 129 11.19 13.24 -7.44
C HIS A 129 9.78 12.78 -7.06
N ILE A 130 8.81 12.84 -7.98
CA ILE A 130 7.44 12.34 -7.72
C ILE A 130 7.50 10.87 -7.30
N LEU A 131 8.20 10.02 -8.06
CA LEU A 131 8.29 8.60 -7.76
C LEU A 131 9.08 8.34 -6.46
N SER A 132 10.12 9.12 -6.19
CA SER A 132 10.89 9.06 -4.93
C SER A 132 10.00 9.35 -3.72
N TYR A 133 9.14 10.38 -3.80
CA TYR A 133 8.18 10.68 -2.73
C TYR A 133 7.10 9.62 -2.57
N ILE A 134 6.64 9.01 -3.66
CA ILE A 134 5.71 7.86 -3.60
C ILE A 134 6.39 6.70 -2.85
N PHE A 135 7.63 6.35 -3.19
CA PHE A 135 8.37 5.29 -2.50
C PHE A 135 8.65 5.61 -1.04
N ARG A 136 9.02 6.85 -0.74
CA ARG A 136 9.18 7.33 0.64
C ARG A 136 7.88 7.19 1.44
N PHE A 137 6.75 7.58 0.85
CA PHE A 137 5.44 7.41 1.49
C PHE A 137 5.14 5.94 1.79
N LEU A 138 5.36 5.06 0.81
CA LEU A 138 5.17 3.61 0.99
C LEU A 138 6.10 3.05 2.08
N HIS A 139 7.37 3.46 2.09
CA HIS A 139 8.34 3.06 3.12
C HIS A 139 7.89 3.52 4.51
N ASN A 140 7.54 4.80 4.67
CA ASN A 140 7.11 5.37 5.95
C ASN A 140 5.79 4.80 6.46
N SER A 141 4.90 4.42 5.55
CA SER A 141 3.63 3.77 5.90
C SER A 141 3.83 2.35 6.39
N ARG A 142 4.82 1.63 5.84
CA ARG A 142 5.16 0.26 6.23
C ARG A 142 6.10 0.18 7.43
N ASN A 143 6.91 1.22 7.66
CA ASN A 143 7.91 1.27 8.72
C ASN A 143 7.73 2.50 9.62
N PRO A 144 6.70 2.53 10.50
CA PRO A 144 6.40 3.71 11.32
C PRO A 144 7.52 4.10 12.30
N SER A 145 8.35 3.14 12.71
CA SER A 145 9.47 3.33 13.64
C SER A 145 10.72 3.92 12.98
N VAL A 146 10.88 3.78 11.67
CA VAL A 146 12.07 4.24 10.91
C VAL A 146 11.63 5.03 9.69
N LYS A 147 11.10 6.23 9.97
CA LYS A 147 10.62 7.15 8.93
C LYS A 147 11.77 7.92 8.30
N ARG A 148 11.72 8.02 6.97
CA ARG A 148 12.56 8.92 6.17
C ARG A 148 11.89 10.30 6.08
N SER A 149 12.67 11.36 6.28
CA SER A 149 12.20 12.75 6.25
C SER A 149 13.27 13.68 5.65
N GLY A 150 12.93 14.95 5.43
CA GLY A 150 13.87 15.94 4.90
C GLY A 150 14.02 15.90 3.38
N GLN A 151 15.19 16.32 2.87
CA GLN A 151 15.49 16.30 1.43
C GLN A 151 15.59 14.87 0.90
N LEU A 152 15.36 14.67 -0.40
CA LEU A 152 15.53 13.37 -1.03
C LEU A 152 17.02 13.00 -1.06
N ASP A 153 17.35 11.80 -0.58
CA ASP A 153 18.71 11.30 -0.71
C ASP A 153 18.96 10.71 -2.11
N TYR A 154 20.23 10.48 -2.44
CA TYR A 154 20.61 9.90 -3.73
C TYR A 154 20.05 8.48 -3.92
N GLY A 155 19.97 7.68 -2.86
CA GLY A 155 19.47 6.31 -2.90
C GLY A 155 17.99 6.25 -3.30
N GLU A 156 17.16 7.14 -2.75
CA GLU A 156 15.74 7.26 -3.08
C GLU A 156 15.54 7.67 -4.54
N VAL A 157 16.32 8.65 -5.02
CA VAL A 157 16.26 9.09 -6.42
C VAL A 157 16.75 8.00 -7.37
N ASN A 158 17.79 7.26 -6.99
CA ASN A 158 18.33 6.16 -7.77
C ASN A 158 17.36 4.96 -7.80
N GLU A 159 16.68 4.64 -6.70
CA GLU A 159 15.62 3.63 -6.65
C GLU A 159 14.46 3.98 -7.60
N ALA A 160 14.03 5.24 -7.59
CA ALA A 160 13.03 5.75 -8.52
C ALA A 160 13.51 5.66 -9.98
N GLU A 161 14.76 6.02 -10.27
CA GLU A 161 15.34 5.93 -11.60
C GLU A 161 15.37 4.49 -12.12
N LEU A 162 15.84 3.54 -11.29
CA LEU A 162 15.85 2.12 -11.63
C LEU A 162 14.44 1.59 -11.88
N CYS A 163 13.46 1.95 -11.05
CA CYS A 163 12.07 1.55 -11.26
C CYS A 163 11.51 2.07 -12.59
N LEU A 164 11.73 3.35 -12.93
CA LEU A 164 11.28 3.91 -14.20
C LEU A 164 11.88 3.17 -15.40
N ILE A 165 13.18 2.86 -15.33
CA ILE A 165 13.87 2.12 -16.40
C ILE A 165 13.27 0.71 -16.52
N LYS A 166 13.04 0.00 -15.41
CA LYS A 166 12.40 -1.32 -15.43
C LYS A 166 11.04 -1.30 -16.09
N ILE A 167 10.19 -0.32 -15.75
CA ILE A 167 8.85 -0.20 -16.32
C ILE A 167 8.93 0.05 -17.82
N LEU A 168 9.79 0.97 -18.25
CA LEU A 168 10.02 1.24 -19.67
C LEU A 168 10.54 -0.01 -20.40
N GLN A 169 11.49 -0.74 -19.82
CA GLN A 169 12.04 -1.95 -20.43
C GLN A 169 11.01 -3.07 -20.48
N ALA A 170 10.23 -3.27 -19.42
CA ALA A 170 9.14 -4.24 -19.39
C ALA A 170 8.08 -3.93 -20.45
N SER A 171 7.76 -2.65 -20.69
CA SER A 171 6.79 -2.27 -21.73
C SER A 171 7.30 -2.47 -23.16
N ALA A 172 8.61 -2.34 -23.39
CA ALA A 172 9.19 -2.30 -24.73
C ALA A 172 9.92 -3.58 -25.14
N PHE A 173 10.42 -4.35 -24.17
CA PHE A 173 11.32 -5.49 -24.36
C PHE A 173 10.88 -6.69 -23.52
N GLN A 174 9.56 -6.87 -23.33
CA GLN A 174 9.01 -7.92 -22.48
C GLN A 174 9.51 -9.32 -22.92
N GLU A 175 9.44 -9.59 -24.22
CA GLU A 175 9.86 -10.88 -24.79
C GLU A 175 11.35 -11.15 -24.54
N GLU A 176 12.22 -10.14 -24.74
CA GLU A 176 13.65 -10.29 -24.51
C GLU A 176 13.99 -10.47 -23.03
N ILE A 177 13.29 -9.79 -22.13
CA ILE A 177 13.48 -9.93 -20.68
C ILE A 177 13.05 -11.31 -20.23
N GLU A 178 11.87 -11.79 -20.65
CA GLU A 178 11.38 -13.13 -20.33
C GLU A 178 12.29 -14.21 -20.89
N PHE A 179 12.81 -14.02 -22.11
CA PHE A 179 13.77 -14.92 -22.73
C PHE A 179 15.07 -15.01 -21.92
N LEU A 180 15.63 -13.88 -21.49
CA LEU A 180 16.85 -13.85 -20.69
C LEU A 180 16.67 -14.41 -19.28
N ALA A 181 15.47 -14.29 -18.70
CA ALA A 181 15.16 -14.81 -17.37
C ALA A 181 15.05 -16.35 -17.32
N LYS A 182 14.65 -17.02 -18.42
CA LYS A 182 14.41 -18.49 -18.46
C LYS A 182 15.67 -19.34 -18.74
N SER A 183 16.74 -18.74 -19.26
CA SER A 183 18.10 -19.30 -19.51
C SER A 183 18.27 -20.44 -20.56
N SER A 184 19.38 -20.33 -21.31
CA SER A 184 20.09 -21.38 -22.06
C SER A 184 19.42 -22.09 -23.25
N CYS A 185 18.91 -21.38 -24.27
CA CYS A 185 18.92 -21.97 -25.61
C CYS A 185 18.90 -20.96 -26.77
N SER A 186 19.72 -21.27 -27.76
CA SER A 186 20.15 -20.51 -28.93
C SER A 186 19.10 -20.36 -30.02
N SER A 187 18.20 -19.39 -29.88
CA SER A 187 17.52 -18.81 -31.05
C SER A 187 17.70 -17.30 -31.09
N LYS A 188 18.75 -16.88 -31.81
CA LYS A 188 19.13 -15.49 -32.04
C LYS A 188 18.11 -14.83 -32.98
N LYS A 189 16.99 -14.35 -32.46
CA LYS A 189 16.06 -13.51 -33.23
C LYS A 189 15.77 -12.24 -32.47
N GLY A 190 16.24 -11.11 -33.02
CA GLY A 190 15.97 -9.77 -32.48
C GLY A 190 17.11 -8.78 -32.76
N LYS A 191 16.76 -7.53 -33.04
CA LYS A 191 17.74 -6.44 -33.32
C LYS A 191 18.67 -6.17 -32.12
N LEU A 192 18.22 -6.50 -30.91
CA LEU A 192 18.94 -6.30 -29.65
C LEU A 192 20.10 -7.27 -29.44
N PHE A 193 20.09 -8.47 -30.02
CA PHE A 193 21.15 -9.48 -29.78
C PHE A 193 22.54 -9.05 -30.25
N SER A 194 22.62 -8.12 -31.21
CA SER A 194 23.88 -7.50 -31.62
C SER A 194 24.58 -6.74 -30.49
N LEU A 195 23.85 -6.36 -29.45
CA LEU A 195 24.34 -5.66 -28.26
C LEU A 195 24.74 -6.61 -27.12
N HIS A 196 24.68 -7.93 -27.34
CA HIS A 196 24.90 -8.95 -26.31
C HIS A 196 24.16 -8.63 -25.00
N PRO A 197 22.82 -8.46 -25.04
CA PRO A 197 22.06 -7.95 -23.91
C PRO A 197 22.05 -8.97 -22.76
N PHE A 198 22.07 -8.47 -21.53
CA PHE A 198 21.93 -9.28 -20.32
C PHE A 198 21.15 -8.52 -19.23
N LEU A 199 20.60 -9.24 -18.26
CA LEU A 199 19.97 -8.67 -17.07
C LEU A 199 21.00 -8.54 -15.95
N ASP A 200 21.14 -7.36 -15.36
CA ASP A 200 22.01 -7.15 -14.21
C ASP A 200 21.37 -7.61 -12.88
N GLY A 201 22.10 -7.46 -11.77
CA GLY A 201 21.58 -7.77 -10.43
C GLY A 201 20.34 -6.96 -10.04
N ASN A 202 20.10 -5.82 -10.70
CA ASN A 202 18.89 -5.03 -10.53
C ASN A 202 17.78 -5.44 -11.51
N GLN A 203 17.92 -6.48 -12.34
CA GLN A 203 16.97 -6.84 -13.40
C GLN A 203 16.79 -5.75 -14.47
N ILE A 204 17.84 -4.96 -14.73
CA ILE A 204 17.89 -3.99 -15.83
C ILE A 204 18.53 -4.65 -17.04
N LEU A 205 17.89 -4.51 -18.20
CA LEU A 205 18.43 -4.95 -19.49
C LEU A 205 19.57 -4.02 -19.93
N ARG A 206 20.79 -4.54 -20.01
CA ARG A 206 22.02 -3.77 -20.31
C ARG A 206 22.76 -4.32 -21.51
N VAL A 207 23.59 -3.46 -22.10
CA VAL A 207 24.54 -3.84 -23.17
C VAL A 207 25.71 -4.62 -22.58
N GLY A 208 26.04 -5.76 -23.18
CA GLY A 208 27.22 -6.56 -22.85
C GLY A 208 28.39 -6.37 -23.82
N GLY A 209 29.50 -7.09 -23.56
CA GLY A 209 30.59 -7.26 -24.51
C GLY A 209 31.83 -6.39 -24.28
N ARG A 210 32.26 -5.66 -25.31
CA ARG A 210 33.68 -5.26 -25.56
C ARG A 210 34.36 -4.38 -24.50
N LEU A 211 33.60 -3.75 -23.59
CA LEU A 211 34.14 -2.82 -22.58
C LEU A 211 34.36 -3.45 -21.20
N GLN A 212 34.12 -4.76 -21.04
CA GLN A 212 34.22 -5.46 -19.74
C GLN A 212 35.58 -5.26 -19.05
N ASN A 213 36.67 -5.29 -19.82
CA ASN A 213 38.05 -5.20 -19.32
C ASN A 213 38.61 -3.77 -19.24
N SER A 214 37.78 -2.73 -19.44
CA SER A 214 38.22 -1.33 -19.30
C SER A 214 38.23 -0.86 -17.84
N ASP A 215 38.84 0.27 -17.52
CA ASP A 215 38.77 0.90 -16.19
C ASP A 215 37.54 1.81 -16.00
N LEU A 216 36.54 1.68 -16.88
CA LEU A 216 35.33 2.50 -16.85
C LEU A 216 34.38 2.09 -15.70
N THR A 217 33.49 3.00 -15.32
CA THR A 217 32.43 2.68 -14.36
C THR A 217 31.49 1.60 -14.90
N TYR A 218 30.83 0.86 -14.00
CA TYR A 218 29.91 -0.21 -14.39
C TYR A 218 28.83 0.25 -15.39
N SER A 219 28.25 1.44 -15.19
CA SER A 219 27.22 1.97 -16.09
C SER A 219 27.76 2.38 -17.47
N GLN A 220 29.03 2.77 -17.55
CA GLN A 220 29.70 3.07 -18.83
C GLN A 220 30.06 1.79 -19.59
N LYS A 221 30.48 0.74 -18.86
CA LYS A 221 30.71 -0.59 -19.45
C LYS A 221 29.41 -1.23 -19.94
N HIS A 222 28.36 -1.08 -19.14
CA HIS A 222 27.07 -1.75 -19.30
C HIS A 222 25.92 -0.74 -19.25
N PRO A 223 25.78 0.13 -20.26
CA PRO A 223 24.70 1.09 -20.30
C PRO A 223 23.34 0.39 -20.42
N ALA A 224 22.32 0.94 -19.75
CA ALA A 224 20.96 0.41 -19.77
C ALA A 224 20.28 0.66 -21.11
N ILE A 225 19.71 -0.37 -21.73
CA ILE A 225 19.12 -0.27 -23.07
C ILE A 225 17.80 0.50 -23.00
N LEU A 226 17.64 1.51 -23.86
CA LEU A 226 16.41 2.31 -23.96
C LEU A 226 15.77 2.15 -25.36
N PRO A 227 14.43 1.98 -25.45
CA PRO A 227 13.73 1.93 -26.72
C PRO A 227 13.80 3.28 -27.44
N ALA A 228 13.83 3.24 -28.77
CA ALA A 228 13.98 4.44 -29.59
C ALA A 228 12.75 5.37 -29.51
N ASP A 229 11.57 4.77 -29.63
CA ASP A 229 10.31 5.47 -29.82
C ASP A 229 9.50 5.48 -28.50
N HIS A 230 10.06 6.10 -27.46
CA HIS A 230 9.42 6.20 -26.14
C HIS A 230 9.63 7.58 -25.50
N LEU A 231 8.57 8.12 -24.90
CA LEU A 231 8.58 9.45 -24.26
C LEU A 231 9.70 9.58 -23.22
N LEU A 232 9.80 8.61 -22.31
CA LEU A 232 10.82 8.63 -21.26
C LEU A 232 12.25 8.62 -21.82
N THR A 233 12.54 7.90 -22.92
CA THR A 233 13.86 7.98 -23.60
C THR A 233 14.14 9.41 -24.06
N LYS A 234 13.15 10.07 -24.68
CA LYS A 234 13.26 11.48 -25.09
C LYS A 234 13.50 12.39 -23.88
N LEU A 235 12.76 12.21 -22.78
CA LEU A 235 12.91 13.02 -21.57
C LEU A 235 14.28 12.85 -20.91
N ILE A 236 14.81 11.63 -20.84
CA ILE A 236 16.16 11.34 -20.35
C ILE A 236 17.19 12.11 -21.17
N MET A 237 17.12 11.98 -22.50
CA MET A 237 18.09 12.64 -23.39
C MET A 237 17.96 14.17 -23.36
N ILE A 238 16.75 14.73 -23.24
CA ILE A 238 16.55 16.18 -23.05
C ILE A 238 17.18 16.64 -21.73
N ASN A 239 16.99 15.88 -20.64
CA ASN A 239 17.61 16.21 -19.36
C ASN A 239 19.14 16.22 -19.45
N ILE A 240 19.73 15.21 -20.11
CA ILE A 240 21.18 15.14 -20.33
C ILE A 240 21.65 16.30 -21.20
N HIS A 241 20.93 16.65 -22.26
CA HIS A 241 21.25 17.80 -23.12
C HIS A 241 21.29 19.11 -22.34
N ASN A 242 20.28 19.35 -21.49
CA ASN A 242 20.22 20.56 -20.66
C ASN A 242 21.32 20.58 -19.59
N ARG A 243 21.62 19.43 -18.96
CA ARG A 243 22.68 19.31 -17.94
C ARG A 243 24.09 19.45 -18.52
N ASN A 244 24.27 19.18 -19.82
CA ASN A 244 25.53 19.34 -20.53
C ASN A 244 25.55 20.60 -21.41
N PHE A 245 24.90 21.67 -20.93
CA PHE A 245 24.97 23.01 -21.52
C PHE A 245 24.66 23.07 -23.01
N HIS A 246 23.62 22.34 -23.44
CA HIS A 246 23.17 22.31 -24.83
C HIS A 246 24.21 21.76 -25.82
N SER A 247 24.91 20.70 -25.41
CA SER A 247 25.90 20.00 -26.23
C SER A 247 25.35 19.57 -27.60
N ASP A 248 26.22 19.52 -28.62
CA ASP A 248 25.90 19.07 -29.97
C ASP A 248 25.39 17.60 -29.99
N PRO A 249 24.82 17.12 -31.12
CA PRO A 249 24.23 15.78 -31.18
C PRO A 249 25.21 14.64 -30.88
N GLN A 250 26.49 14.78 -31.24
CA GLN A 250 27.50 13.75 -31.01
C GLN A 250 27.91 13.73 -29.54
N ALA A 251 28.17 14.89 -28.94
CA ALA A 251 28.45 15.02 -27.51
C ALA A 251 27.26 14.55 -26.65
N LEU A 252 26.03 14.91 -27.03
CA LEU A 252 24.81 14.44 -26.34
C LEU A 252 24.72 12.92 -26.35
N LEU A 253 24.94 12.30 -27.52
CA LEU A 253 24.91 10.84 -27.63
C LEU A 253 26.02 10.19 -26.79
N TYR A 254 27.21 10.78 -26.76
CA TYR A 254 28.31 10.32 -25.93
C TYR A 254 27.96 10.38 -24.44
N CYS A 255 27.52 11.55 -23.93
CA CYS A 255 27.10 11.71 -22.54
C CYS A 255 25.96 10.78 -22.16
N THR A 256 25.00 10.55 -23.08
CA THR A 256 23.92 9.58 -22.87
C THR A 256 24.47 8.16 -22.71
N ARG A 257 25.41 7.76 -23.58
CA ARG A 257 26.04 6.43 -23.59
C ARG A 257 26.89 6.10 -22.39
N GLN A 258 27.21 7.07 -21.54
CA GLN A 258 27.87 6.81 -20.27
C GLN A 258 26.98 6.05 -19.28
N ARG A 259 25.65 6.09 -19.44
CA ARG A 259 24.69 5.41 -18.56
C ARG A 259 23.61 4.63 -19.30
N PHE A 260 23.24 5.09 -20.50
CA PHE A 260 22.10 4.61 -21.26
C PHE A 260 22.43 4.34 -22.73
N TRP A 261 21.90 3.26 -23.28
CA TRP A 261 22.05 2.90 -24.68
C TRP A 261 20.72 3.05 -25.43
N PRO A 262 20.38 4.26 -25.90
CA PRO A 262 19.18 4.48 -26.70
C PRO A 262 19.33 3.83 -28.08
N LEU A 263 18.38 2.97 -28.44
CA LEU A 263 18.24 2.47 -29.80
C LEU A 263 18.00 3.65 -30.74
N ARG A 264 18.66 3.62 -31.92
CA ARG A 264 18.66 4.77 -32.87
C ARG A 264 19.09 6.10 -32.23
N GLY A 265 19.90 6.08 -31.17
CA GLY A 265 20.29 7.25 -30.39
C GLY A 265 20.85 8.43 -31.18
N ARG A 266 21.58 8.20 -32.28
CA ARG A 266 22.05 9.27 -33.19
C ARG A 266 20.90 10.09 -33.77
N SER A 267 19.82 9.44 -34.19
CA SER A 267 18.64 10.09 -34.76
C SER A 267 17.91 10.91 -33.69
N ILE A 268 17.77 10.34 -32.50
CA ILE A 268 17.09 11.00 -31.38
C ILE A 268 17.88 12.23 -30.92
N ALA A 269 19.21 12.11 -30.78
CA ALA A 269 20.07 13.23 -30.39
C ALA A 269 19.98 14.38 -31.39
N ARG A 270 20.05 14.11 -32.71
CA ARG A 270 19.88 15.13 -33.75
C ARG A 270 18.52 15.82 -33.64
N LYS A 271 17.44 15.05 -33.47
CA LYS A 271 16.08 15.58 -33.32
C LYS A 271 15.96 16.48 -32.09
N ILE A 272 16.48 16.05 -30.94
CA ILE A 272 16.44 16.84 -29.69
C ILE A 272 17.18 18.18 -29.84
N VAL A 273 18.39 18.16 -30.39
CA VAL A 273 19.18 19.39 -30.58
C VAL A 273 18.51 20.32 -31.59
N HIS A 274 17.94 19.78 -32.67
CA HIS A 274 17.21 20.56 -33.67
C HIS A 274 15.93 21.20 -33.12
N GLU A 275 15.16 20.47 -32.29
CA GLU A 275 13.94 20.97 -31.63
C GLU A 275 14.25 21.93 -30.45
N CYS A 276 15.52 22.06 -30.03
CA CYS A 276 15.88 22.89 -28.90
C CYS A 276 15.94 24.36 -29.28
N VAL A 277 15.08 25.18 -28.66
CA VAL A 277 15.00 26.63 -28.90
C VAL A 277 16.32 27.35 -28.64
N VAL A 278 17.09 26.93 -27.62
CA VAL A 278 18.38 27.55 -27.29
C VAL A 278 19.43 27.24 -28.36
N CYS A 279 19.45 26.01 -28.88
CA CYS A 279 20.37 25.60 -29.93
C CYS A 279 20.00 26.20 -31.28
N PHE A 280 18.71 26.28 -31.60
CA PHE A 280 18.22 26.82 -32.86
C PHE A 280 18.52 28.31 -33.03
N LYS A 281 18.58 29.06 -31.92
CA LYS A 281 18.89 30.50 -31.92
C LYS A 281 20.39 30.83 -32.05
N LYS A 282 21.27 29.82 -32.02
CA LYS A 282 22.72 29.98 -32.19
C LYS A 282 23.11 29.74 -33.64
#